data_AF-A0A3B0ZSN2-F1
#
_entry.id   AF-A0A3B0ZSN2-F1
#
_cell.length_a   1.000
_cell.length_b   1.000
_cell.length_c   1.000
_cell.angle_alpha   90.00
_cell.angle_beta   90.00
_cell.angle_gamma   90.00
#
_symmetry.space_group_name_H-M   'P 1'
#
loop_
_entity.id
_entity.type
_entity.pdbx_description
1 polymer ?
#
loop_
_entity_poly.entity_id
_entity_poly.type
_entity_poly.pdbx_seq_one_letter_code
_entity_poly.pdbx_strand_id
1 'polypeptide(L)'
;MTGAILFASATCLLQFAAFYFAHIRSFHVSVMVSLLIIDICFPVYLFMTRDWYNQLIVQGDILTFGVWIHFMLVITLYVLYVVQVQVTRTIVAGKEKAERITELKKEHRAQGLGILVTRPMMIFTGALLAPEVATAVVGS
;
A
#
# COMPACT_ATOMS: atom_id res chain seq x y z
N MET A 1 1.09 -0.25 -18.77
CA MET A 1 1.06 -0.30 -17.28
C MET A 1 2.32 -0.91 -16.67
N THR A 2 3.18 -1.57 -17.46
CA THR A 2 4.43 -2.19 -17.01
C THR A 2 5.29 -1.24 -16.17
N GLY A 3 5.48 0.00 -16.60
CA GLY A 3 6.24 1.00 -15.83
C GLY A 3 5.63 1.32 -14.46
N ALA A 4 4.30 1.40 -14.37
CA ALA A 4 3.58 1.61 -13.12
C ALA A 4 3.71 0.41 -12.16
N ILE A 5 3.63 -0.81 -12.70
CA ILE A 5 3.80 -2.06 -11.93
C ILE A 5 5.24 -2.18 -11.41
N LEU A 6 6.24 -1.89 -12.25
CA LEU A 6 7.66 -1.91 -11.88
C LEU A 6 7.96 -0.86 -10.81
N PHE A 7 7.46 0.36 -10.98
CA PHE A 7 7.59 1.42 -9.97
C PHE A 7 6.96 1.01 -8.63
N ALA A 8 5.71 0.54 -8.65
CA ALA A 8 5.05 0.08 -7.43
C ALA A 8 5.81 -1.08 -6.76
N SER A 9 6.30 -2.04 -7.55
CA SER A 9 7.13 -3.15 -7.06
C SER A 9 8.43 -2.67 -6.42
N ALA A 10 9.12 -1.70 -7.02
CA ALA A 10 10.33 -1.09 -6.46
C ALA A 10 10.04 -0.39 -5.13
N THR A 11 8.92 0.34 -5.02
CA THR A 11 8.51 0.95 -3.74
C THR A 11 8.19 -0.08 -2.67
N CYS A 12 7.68 -1.25 -3.06
CA CYS A 12 7.44 -2.37 -2.15
C CYS A 12 8.74 -2.98 -1.62
N LEU A 13 9.76 -3.13 -2.47
CA LEU A 13 11.10 -3.56 -2.03
C LEU A 13 11.74 -2.52 -1.09
N LEU A 14 11.55 -1.23 -1.37
CA LEU A 14 11.99 -0.16 -0.49
C LEU A 14 11.30 -0.20 0.88
N GLN A 15 9.99 -0.47 0.93
CA GLN A 15 9.23 -0.68 2.17
C GLN A 15 9.81 -1.85 2.97
N PHE A 16 10.11 -2.97 2.31
CA PHE A 16 10.73 -4.14 2.94
C PHE A 16 12.09 -3.81 3.55
N ALA A 17 12.94 -3.09 2.81
CA ALA A 17 14.21 -2.62 3.32
C ALA A 17 14.04 -1.71 4.55
N ALA A 18 13.11 -0.74 4.51
CA ALA A 18 12.83 0.13 5.65
C ALA A 18 12.28 -0.62 6.87
N PHE A 19 11.56 -1.73 6.69
CA PHE A 19 11.10 -2.57 7.79
C PHE A 19 12.26 -3.28 8.49
N TYR A 20 13.24 -3.80 7.74
CA TYR A 20 14.41 -4.48 8.32
C TYR A 20 15.41 -3.50 8.94
N PHE A 21 15.68 -2.39 8.27
CA PHE A 21 16.60 -1.35 8.73
C PHE A 21 15.93 -0.30 9.64
N ALA A 22 14.86 -0.67 10.35
CA ALA A 22 14.08 0.24 11.20
C ALA A 22 14.89 0.87 12.36
N HIS A 23 16.05 0.30 12.69
CA HIS A 23 16.97 0.88 13.69
C HIS A 23 17.54 2.24 13.24
N ILE A 24 17.66 2.49 11.93
CA ILE A 24 18.10 3.77 11.37
C ILE A 24 16.88 4.68 11.24
N ARG A 25 16.53 5.39 12.32
CA ARG A 25 15.28 6.16 12.42
C ARG A 25 15.09 7.15 11.27
N SER A 26 16.12 7.91 10.90
CA SER A 26 16.02 8.91 9.83
C SER A 26 15.71 8.28 8.47
N PHE A 27 16.31 7.13 8.17
CA PHE A 27 16.03 6.38 6.95
C PHE A 27 14.60 5.82 6.98
N HIS A 28 14.24 5.10 8.05
CA HIS A 28 12.92 4.49 8.19
C HIS A 28 11.79 5.53 8.07
N VAL A 29 11.87 6.63 8.82
CA VAL A 29 10.83 7.68 8.81
C VAL A 29 10.72 8.32 7.43
N SER A 30 11.84 8.66 6.80
CA SER A 30 11.84 9.30 5.47
C SER A 30 11.21 8.39 4.41
N VAL A 31 11.52 7.09 4.45
CA VAL A 31 10.93 6.10 3.55
C VAL A 31 9.43 5.95 3.80
N MET A 32 8.99 5.79 5.06
CA MET A 32 7.56 5.62 5.38
C MET A 32 6.73 6.82 4.93
N VAL A 33 7.21 8.04 5.16
CA VAL A 33 6.51 9.26 4.72
C VAL A 33 6.44 9.34 3.20
N SER A 34 7.55 9.06 2.50
CA SER A 34 7.59 9.08 1.04
C SER A 34 6.63 8.06 0.43
N LEU A 35 6.61 6.85 0.99
CA LEU A 35 5.77 5.75 0.51
C LEU A 35 4.28 5.99 0.78
N LEU A 36 3.94 6.62 1.91
CA LEU A 36 2.57 7.06 2.19
C LEU A 36 2.11 8.10 1.16
N ILE A 37 2.94 9.10 0.85
CA ILE A 37 2.61 10.10 -0.16
C ILE A 37 2.41 9.44 -1.53
N ILE A 38 3.31 8.52 -1.91
CA ILE A 38 3.19 7.77 -3.16
C ILE A 38 1.86 7.01 -3.18
N ASP A 39 1.49 6.28 -2.12
CA ASP A 39 0.26 5.46 -2.11
C ASP A 39 -1.03 6.28 -2.13
N ILE A 40 -0.99 7.53 -1.69
CA ILE A 40 -2.12 8.47 -1.81
C ILE A 40 -2.17 9.07 -3.22
N CYS A 41 -1.02 9.49 -3.76
CA CYS A 41 -0.96 10.15 -5.05
C CYS A 41 -1.12 9.18 -6.24
N PHE A 42 -0.70 7.93 -6.09
CA PHE A 42 -0.66 6.98 -7.19
C PHE A 42 -2.05 6.59 -7.72
N PRO A 43 -3.08 6.34 -6.89
CA PRO A 43 -4.44 6.15 -7.37
C PRO A 43 -4.99 7.39 -8.09
N VAL A 44 -4.67 8.60 -7.61
CA VAL A 44 -5.07 9.86 -8.27
C VAL A 44 -4.40 9.98 -9.65
N TYR A 45 -3.10 9.72 -9.72
CA TYR A 45 -2.36 9.69 -10.98
C TYR A 45 -2.97 8.69 -11.98
N LEU A 46 -3.26 7.47 -11.52
CA LEU A 46 -3.89 6.45 -12.35
C LEU A 46 -5.30 6.86 -12.78
N PHE A 47 -6.08 7.48 -11.89
CA PHE A 47 -7.41 8.01 -12.17
C PHE A 47 -7.39 9.04 -13.30
N MET A 48 -6.41 9.96 -13.29
CA MET A 48 -6.29 11.02 -14.29
C MET A 48 -5.72 10.55 -15.63
N THR A 49 -4.98 9.44 -15.65
CA THR A 49 -4.25 8.97 -16.84
C THR A 49 -4.93 7.85 -17.62
N ARG A 50 -6.04 7.31 -17.13
CA ARG A 50 -6.75 6.18 -17.77
C ARG A 50 -8.23 6.46 -17.94
N ASP A 51 -8.80 5.83 -18.97
CA ASP A 51 -10.23 5.85 -19.25
C ASP A 51 -10.97 4.80 -18.40
N TRP A 52 -11.11 5.11 -17.11
CA TRP A 52 -11.80 4.26 -16.15
C TRP A 52 -13.29 4.13 -16.42
N TYR A 53 -13.90 5.14 -17.06
CA TYR A 53 -15.32 5.07 -17.42
C TYR A 53 -15.55 3.92 -18.41
N ASN A 54 -14.73 3.84 -19.45
CA ASN A 54 -14.83 2.77 -20.42
C ASN A 54 -14.53 1.40 -19.80
N GLN A 55 -13.48 1.29 -18.97
CA GLN A 55 -13.13 0.01 -18.32
C GLN A 55 -14.18 -0.45 -17.29
N LEU A 56 -14.56 0.41 -16.34
CA LEU A 56 -15.42 0.01 -15.23
C LEU A 56 -16.89 -0.09 -15.63
N ILE A 57 -17.38 0.84 -16.48
CA ILE A 57 -18.81 0.97 -16.79
C ILE A 57 -19.16 0.30 -18.11
N VAL A 58 -18.45 0.64 -19.19
CA VAL A 58 -18.79 0.15 -20.54
C VAL A 58 -18.43 -1.33 -20.69
N GLN A 59 -17.26 -1.75 -20.20
CA GLN A 59 -16.85 -3.16 -20.20
C GLN A 59 -17.44 -3.95 -19.02
N GLY A 60 -18.03 -3.27 -18.03
CA GLY A 60 -18.71 -3.89 -16.90
C GLY A 60 -17.79 -4.44 -15.80
N ASP A 61 -16.50 -4.09 -15.82
CA ASP A 61 -15.51 -4.63 -14.87
C ASP A 61 -15.82 -4.27 -13.41
N ILE A 62 -16.61 -3.21 -13.17
CA ILE A 62 -16.97 -2.77 -11.81
C ILE A 62 -17.68 -3.85 -10.99
N LEU A 63 -18.37 -4.80 -11.63
CA LEU A 63 -19.08 -5.88 -10.94
C LEU A 63 -18.19 -7.12 -10.72
N THR A 64 -16.95 -7.10 -11.19
CA THR A 64 -16.05 -8.24 -11.06
C THR A 64 -15.48 -8.34 -9.65
N PHE A 65 -15.35 -9.57 -9.17
CA PHE A 65 -14.76 -9.85 -7.86
C PHE A 65 -13.34 -9.26 -7.71
N GLY A 66 -12.53 -9.30 -8.77
CA GLY A 66 -11.17 -8.77 -8.76
C GLY A 66 -11.08 -7.27 -8.46
N VAL A 67 -11.97 -6.47 -9.05
CA VAL A 67 -12.04 -5.02 -8.79
C VAL A 67 -12.38 -4.75 -7.32
N TRP A 68 -13.35 -5.45 -6.75
CA TRP A 68 -13.74 -5.27 -5.35
C TRP A 68 -12.67 -5.74 -4.36
N ILE A 69 -11.99 -6.86 -4.63
CA ILE A 69 -10.85 -7.29 -3.82
C ILE A 69 -9.75 -6.24 -3.84
N HIS A 70 -9.37 -5.74 -5.03
CA HIS A 70 -8.36 -4.69 -5.14
C HIS A 70 -8.76 -3.42 -4.37
N PHE A 71 -10.01 -2.99 -4.52
CA PHE A 71 -10.54 -1.81 -3.83
C PHE A 71 -10.50 -1.97 -2.29
N MET A 72 -10.90 -3.13 -1.77
CA MET A 72 -10.85 -3.41 -0.33
C MET A 72 -9.42 -3.48 0.22
N LEU A 73 -8.45 -3.94 -0.58
CA LEU A 73 -7.03 -3.90 -0.22
C LEU A 73 -6.51 -2.46 -0.11
N VAL A 74 -6.93 -1.56 -1.01
CA VAL A 74 -6.59 -0.12 -0.94
C VAL A 74 -7.16 0.50 0.34
N ILE A 75 -8.45 0.24 0.65
CA ILE A 75 -9.06 0.72 1.90
C ILE A 75 -8.30 0.19 3.12
N THR A 76 -8.00 -1.11 3.14
CA THR A 76 -7.26 -1.75 4.24
C THR A 76 -5.90 -1.10 4.44
N LEU A 77 -5.17 -0.83 3.35
CA LEU A 77 -3.88 -0.15 3.39
C LEU A 77 -4.00 1.24 4.02
N TYR A 78 -5.03 2.02 3.66
CA TYR A 78 -5.26 3.35 4.22
C TYR A 78 -5.63 3.30 5.70
N VAL A 79 -6.46 2.36 6.11
CA VAL A 79 -6.77 2.15 7.53
C VAL A 79 -5.51 1.81 8.31
N LEU A 80 -4.67 0.90 7.81
CA LEU A 80 -3.41 0.55 8.44
C LEU A 80 -2.48 1.75 8.57
N TYR A 81 -2.37 2.60 7.54
CA TYR A 81 -1.60 3.84 7.64
C TYR A 81 -2.12 4.79 8.72
N VAL A 82 -3.43 5.00 8.79
CA VAL A 82 -4.04 5.87 9.80
C VAL A 82 -3.70 5.39 11.20
N VAL A 83 -3.92 4.10 11.49
CA VAL A 83 -3.64 3.54 12.81
C VAL A 83 -2.14 3.60 13.11
N GLN A 84 -1.28 3.31 12.12
CA GLN A 84 0.17 3.37 12.29
C GLN A 84 0.66 4.78 12.63
N VAL A 85 0.11 5.81 11.99
CA VAL A 85 0.38 7.22 12.30
C VAL A 85 -0.12 7.58 13.70
N GLN A 86 -1.31 7.14 14.10
CA GLN A 86 -1.85 7.39 15.44
C GLN A 86 -0.95 6.79 16.53
N VAL A 87 -0.56 5.52 16.38
CA VAL A 87 0.34 4.84 17.32
C VAL A 87 1.70 5.55 17.40
N THR A 88 2.29 5.92 16.26
CA THR A 88 3.56 6.65 16.24
C THR A 88 3.45 8.01 16.95
N ARG A 89 2.37 8.76 16.74
CA ARG A 89 2.15 10.05 17.41
C ARG A 89 2.10 9.89 18.92
N THR A 90 1.42 8.85 19.42
CA THR A 90 1.37 8.53 20.86
C THR A 90 2.75 8.17 21.41
N ILE A 91 3.52 7.34 20.70
CA ILE A 91 4.89 6.97 21.10
C ILE A 91 5.80 8.21 21.16
N VAL A 92 5.72 9.09 20.16
CA VAL A 92 6.55 10.32 20.08
C VAL A 92 6.16 11.35 21.12
N ALA A 93 4.88 11.45 21.46
CA ALA A 93 4.42 12.33 22.53
C ALA A 93 5.00 11.96 23.90
N GLY A 94 5.35 10.69 24.12
CA GLY A 94 6.06 10.23 25.33
C GLY A 94 5.28 10.38 26.63
N LYS A 95 3.94 10.55 26.56
CA LYS A 95 3.08 10.80 27.73
C LYS A 95 2.61 9.53 28.45
N GLU A 96 2.84 8.37 27.83
CA GLU A 96 2.40 7.07 28.34
C GLU A 96 3.46 6.42 29.24
N LYS A 97 3.03 5.50 30.11
CA LYS A 97 3.95 4.70 30.94
C LYS A 97 4.89 3.86 30.08
N ALA A 98 6.08 3.56 30.58
CA ALA A 98 7.11 2.79 29.86
C ALA A 98 6.62 1.42 29.36
N GLU A 99 5.79 0.73 30.14
CA GLU A 99 5.15 -0.53 29.77
C GLU A 99 4.23 -0.35 28.55
N ARG A 100 3.34 0.65 28.60
CA ARG A 100 2.43 0.99 27.50
C ARG A 100 3.18 1.38 26.23
N ILE A 101 4.27 2.15 26.34
CA ILE A 101 5.12 2.49 25.19
C ILE A 101 5.70 1.22 24.54
N THR A 102 6.05 0.21 25.33
CA THR A 102 6.57 -1.07 24.82
C THR A 102 5.50 -1.86 24.07
N GLU A 103 4.26 -1.88 24.58
CA GLU A 103 3.11 -2.46 23.88
C GLU A 103 2.82 -1.74 22.56
N LEU A 104 2.75 -0.41 22.58
CA LEU A 104 2.51 0.40 21.39
C LEU A 104 3.57 0.17 20.31
N LYS A 105 4.84 -0.04 20.68
CA LYS A 105 5.89 -0.42 19.72
C LYS A 105 5.67 -1.78 19.08
N LYS A 106 5.16 -2.77 19.85
CA LYS A 106 4.80 -4.09 19.31
C LYS A 106 3.61 -3.98 18.36
N GLU A 107 2.60 -3.19 18.74
CA GLU A 107 1.43 -2.93 17.91
C GLU A 107 1.82 -2.24 16.59
N HIS A 108 2.65 -1.19 16.67
CA HIS A 108 3.20 -0.50 15.49
C HIS A 108 3.94 -1.45 14.55
N ARG A 109 4.72 -2.39 15.10
CA ARG A 109 5.43 -3.40 14.30
C ARG A 109 4.47 -4.40 13.65
N ALA A 110 3.43 -4.83 14.36
CA ALA A 110 2.41 -5.73 13.82
C ALA A 110 1.60 -5.06 12.69
N GLN A 111 1.26 -3.79 12.85
CA GLN A 111 0.63 -2.97 11.80
C GLN A 111 1.55 -2.85 10.58
N GLY A 112 2.84 -2.55 10.81
CA GLY A 112 3.84 -2.50 9.73
C GLY A 112 3.98 -3.82 8.97
N LEU A 113 3.85 -4.96 9.66
CA LEU A 113 3.79 -6.28 9.00
C LEU A 113 2.51 -6.43 8.17
N GLY A 114 1.36 -5.96 8.68
CA GLY A 114 0.11 -5.89 7.91
C GLY A 114 0.28 -5.12 6.60
N ILE A 115 0.89 -3.92 6.66
CA ILE A 115 1.20 -3.12 5.46
C ILE A 115 2.12 -3.87 4.50
N LEU A 116 3.13 -4.55 5.03
CA LEU A 116 4.09 -5.31 4.23
C LEU A 116 3.46 -6.49 3.49
N VAL A 117 2.33 -7.01 3.98
CA VAL A 117 1.55 -8.07 3.32
C VAL A 117 0.51 -7.48 2.37
N THR A 118 -0.26 -6.48 2.82
CA THR A 118 -1.33 -5.87 2.04
C THR A 118 -0.81 -5.19 0.77
N ARG A 119 0.35 -4.52 0.85
CA ARG A 119 0.91 -3.75 -0.28
C ARG A 119 1.29 -4.64 -1.48
N PRO A 120 2.06 -5.75 -1.34
CA PRO A 120 2.27 -6.69 -2.44
C PRO A 120 0.97 -7.26 -3.02
N MET A 121 0.00 -7.61 -2.17
CA MET A 121 -1.31 -8.12 -2.64
C MET A 121 -2.06 -7.07 -3.46
N MET A 122 -2.04 -5.81 -3.04
CA MET A 122 -2.63 -4.69 -3.78
C MET A 122 -1.94 -4.52 -5.14
N ILE A 123 -0.61 -4.58 -5.21
CA ILE A 123 0.15 -4.47 -6.47
C ILE A 123 -0.19 -5.64 -7.40
N PHE A 124 -0.21 -6.87 -6.86
CA PHE A 124 -0.54 -8.07 -7.62
C PHE A 124 -1.96 -8.02 -8.20
N THR A 125 -2.95 -7.70 -7.37
CA THR A 125 -4.35 -7.58 -7.82
C THR A 125 -4.54 -6.43 -8.81
N GLY A 126 -3.84 -5.31 -8.63
CA GLY A 126 -3.85 -4.20 -9.60
C GLY A 126 -3.19 -4.57 -10.93
N ALA A 127 -2.15 -5.39 -10.91
CA ALA A 127 -1.52 -5.93 -12.12
C ALA A 127 -2.42 -6.93 -12.86
N LEU A 128 -3.22 -7.73 -12.15
CA LEU A 128 -4.20 -8.64 -12.78
C LEU A 128 -5.33 -7.89 -13.48
N LEU A 129 -5.69 -6.70 -13.00
CA LEU A 129 -6.66 -5.81 -13.66
C LEU A 129 -6.04 -5.05 -14.85
N ALA A 130 -4.76 -5.27 -15.15
CA ALA A 130 -4.10 -4.67 -16.30
C ALA A 130 -4.47 -5.42 -17.59
N PRO A 131 -5.00 -4.75 -18.63
CA PRO A 131 -5.38 -5.42 -19.87
C PRO A 131 -4.21 -6.13 -20.56
N GLU A 132 -3.00 -5.57 -20.47
CA GLU A 132 -1.76 -6.16 -20.99
C GLU A 132 -1.30 -7.45 -20.29
N VAL A 133 -1.65 -7.63 -19.02
CA VAL A 133 -1.37 -8.86 -18.27
C VAL A 133 -2.44 -9.91 -18.56
N ALA A 134 -3.71 -9.49 -18.65
CA ALA A 134 -4.81 -10.37 -19.03
C ALA A 134 -4.58 -11.03 -20.41
N THR A 135 -4.08 -10.28 -21.40
CA THR A 135 -3.75 -10.82 -22.72
C THR A 135 -2.59 -11.82 -22.72
N ALA A 136 -1.62 -11.66 -21.81
CA ALA A 136 -0.48 -12.57 -21.71
C ALA A 136 -0.83 -13.91 -21.04
N VAL A 137 -1.82 -13.91 -20.14
CA VAL A 137 -2.30 -15.11 -19.43
C VAL A 137 -3.30 -15.93 -20.26
N VAL A 138 -4.10 -15.27 -21.09
CA VAL A 138 -5.10 -15.93 -21.95
C VAL A 138 -4.50 -16.38 -23.30
N GLY A 139 -3.39 -15.78 -23.72
CA GLY A 139 -2.65 -16.15 -24.94
C GLY A 139 -1.61 -17.27 -24.76
N SER A 140 -1.53 -17.92 -23.60
CA SER A 140 -0.63 -19.04 -23.29
C SER A 140 -1.36 -20.35 -23.08
#